data_AF-A0A350R0N4-F1
#
_entry.id   AF-A0A350R0N4-F1
#
_cell.length_a   1.000
_cell.length_b   1.000
_cell.length_c   1.000
_cell.angle_alpha   90.00
_cell.angle_beta   90.00
_cell.angle_gamma   90.00
#
_symmetry.space_group_name_H-M   'P 1'
#
loop_
_entity.id
_entity.type
_entity.pdbx_description
1 polymer ?
#
loop_
_entity_poly.entity_id
_entity_poly.type
_entity_poly.pdbx_seq_one_letter_code
_entity_poly.pdbx_strand_id
1 'polypeptide(L)'
;AYLAHGMWINLDEITVEGIRKISNDDLLEARKLGCKIKLIGVIRRNFENNHVSAGVYPALVPVGEIIARTNGVYNGVSLTGTVVGTVVLTGRGAGQDPTAGSVISDIVDVVKAMKGMTSLPKLMHVTPDECKAATSSEVRGRFYLRLHVDDRPGQLAKIAECLADSEVSLATVSQTPKGEDSSASIILTTHETNEHSIELAIQSLENLPGVKESPVLFRMFDPNGFEA
;
A
#
# COMPACT_ATOMS: atom_id res chain seq x y z
N ALA A 1 12.98 6.41 0.81
CA ALA A 1 12.93 6.76 2.24
C ALA A 1 14.01 7.79 2.54
N TYR A 2 15.25 7.49 2.14
CA TYR A 2 16.39 8.36 2.33
C TYR A 2 16.20 9.81 1.85
N LEU A 3 15.78 10.03 0.60
CA LEU A 3 15.58 11.40 0.10
C LEU A 3 14.48 12.17 0.83
N ALA A 4 13.47 11.49 1.39
CA ALA A 4 12.33 12.12 2.06
C ALA A 4 12.56 12.34 3.57
N HIS A 5 13.26 11.41 4.23
CA HIS A 5 13.38 11.38 5.69
C HIS A 5 14.82 11.19 6.20
N GLY A 6 15.82 11.12 5.31
CA GLY A 6 17.23 10.96 5.66
C GLY A 6 17.63 9.56 6.15
N MET A 7 16.74 8.57 6.01
CA MET A 7 16.90 7.23 6.59
C MET A 7 16.99 6.14 5.52
N TRP A 8 17.96 5.24 5.69
CA TRP A 8 18.03 3.97 4.96
C TRP A 8 17.16 2.93 5.68
N ILE A 9 16.31 2.24 4.93
CA ILE A 9 15.50 1.11 5.41
C ILE A 9 16.08 -0.15 4.77
N ASN A 10 16.29 -1.20 5.55
CA ASN A 10 16.81 -2.45 5.00
C ASN A 10 15.74 -3.13 4.14
N LEU A 11 16.15 -3.83 3.09
CA LEU A 11 15.19 -4.41 2.14
C LEU A 11 14.28 -5.48 2.76
N ASP A 12 14.74 -6.17 3.80
CA ASP A 12 13.99 -7.14 4.60
C ASP A 12 12.94 -6.50 5.52
N GLU A 13 13.08 -5.21 5.82
CA GLU A 13 12.09 -4.42 6.58
C GLU A 13 11.00 -3.83 5.65
N ILE A 14 11.15 -3.95 4.33
CA ILE A 14 10.19 -3.43 3.36
C ILE A 14 9.21 -4.53 2.97
N THR A 15 7.92 -4.28 3.17
CA THR A 15 6.87 -5.16 2.66
C THR A 15 6.84 -5.09 1.13
N VAL A 16 7.06 -6.21 0.44
CA VAL A 16 7.04 -6.28 -1.03
C VAL A 16 6.07 -7.34 -1.54
N GLU A 17 5.03 -6.90 -2.23
CA GLU A 17 4.01 -7.75 -2.83
C GLU A 17 3.77 -7.40 -4.30
N GLY A 18 3.66 -8.43 -5.13
CA GLY A 18 3.37 -8.28 -6.55
C GLY A 18 1.88 -8.27 -6.88
N ILE A 19 1.58 -8.06 -8.17
CA ILE A 19 0.20 -7.96 -8.68
C ILE A 19 -0.42 -9.30 -9.13
N ARG A 20 0.27 -10.42 -8.93
CA ARG A 20 -0.13 -11.73 -9.50
C ARG A 20 -1.46 -12.27 -8.97
N LYS A 21 -1.84 -11.90 -7.74
CA LYS A 21 -3.08 -12.36 -7.08
C LYS A 21 -4.32 -11.53 -7.45
N ILE A 22 -4.16 -10.45 -8.21
CA ILE A 22 -5.29 -9.60 -8.62
C ILE A 22 -6.16 -10.36 -9.62
N SER A 23 -7.45 -10.48 -9.30
CA SER A 23 -8.46 -11.10 -10.15
C SER A 23 -9.45 -10.07 -10.73
N ASN A 24 -10.27 -10.51 -11.67
CA ASN A 24 -11.36 -9.69 -12.21
C ASN A 24 -12.40 -9.33 -11.14
N ASP A 25 -12.65 -10.23 -10.17
CA ASP A 25 -13.55 -9.99 -9.05
C ASP A 25 -13.05 -8.78 -8.23
N ASP A 26 -11.74 -8.73 -7.98
CA ASP A 26 -11.12 -7.62 -7.25
C ASP A 26 -11.28 -6.29 -7.99
N LEU A 27 -11.12 -6.29 -9.32
CA LEU A 27 -11.30 -5.09 -10.14
C LEU A 27 -12.76 -4.62 -10.21
N LEU A 28 -13.72 -5.54 -10.14
CA LEU A 28 -15.15 -5.23 -10.09
C LEU A 28 -15.54 -4.66 -8.74
N GLU A 29 -15.12 -5.29 -7.64
CA GLU A 29 -15.40 -4.81 -6.29
C GLU A 29 -14.72 -3.49 -5.99
N ALA A 30 -13.45 -3.32 -6.37
CA ALA A 30 -12.76 -2.05 -6.21
C ALA A 30 -13.54 -0.90 -6.88
N ARG A 31 -14.13 -1.14 -8.07
CA ARG A 31 -14.97 -0.14 -8.74
C ARG A 31 -16.26 0.18 -7.98
N LYS A 32 -16.92 -0.82 -7.40
CA LYS A 32 -18.11 -0.61 -6.54
C LYS A 32 -17.76 0.22 -5.30
N LEU A 33 -16.57 0.02 -4.75
CA LEU A 33 -16.02 0.80 -3.63
C LEU A 33 -15.49 2.18 -4.03
N GLY A 34 -15.67 2.62 -5.29
CA GLY A 34 -15.17 3.91 -5.77
C GLY A 34 -13.63 3.98 -5.81
N CYS A 35 -12.97 2.85 -6.00
CA CYS A 35 -11.52 2.71 -5.97
C CYS A 35 -10.97 2.10 -7.28
N LYS A 36 -9.66 2.23 -7.46
CA LYS A 36 -8.86 1.48 -8.44
C LYS A 36 -7.76 0.74 -7.73
N ILE A 37 -7.42 -0.46 -8.21
CA ILE A 37 -6.23 -1.16 -7.71
C ILE A 37 -5.00 -0.60 -8.41
N LYS A 38 -4.01 -0.18 -7.63
CA LYS A 38 -2.71 0.32 -8.10
C LYS A 38 -1.59 -0.36 -7.33
N LEU A 39 -0.50 -0.71 -8.02
CA LEU A 39 0.76 -1.06 -7.36
C LEU A 39 1.41 0.25 -6.91
N ILE A 40 1.51 0.45 -5.59
CA ILE A 40 2.07 1.67 -5.02
C ILE A 40 3.34 1.35 -4.23
N GLY A 41 4.34 2.21 -4.38
CA GLY A 41 5.42 2.32 -3.40
C GLY A 41 5.05 3.42 -2.42
N VAL A 42 4.99 3.11 -1.13
CA VAL A 42 4.59 4.04 -0.09
C VAL A 42 5.66 4.13 0.99
N ILE A 43 5.84 5.33 1.51
CA ILE A 43 6.73 5.63 2.61
C ILE A 43 5.94 6.51 3.57
N ARG A 44 5.86 6.11 4.83
CA ARG A 44 5.10 6.84 5.85
C ARG A 44 6.00 7.08 7.05
N ARG A 45 5.94 8.29 7.61
CA ARG A 45 6.57 8.63 8.89
C ARG A 45 5.48 8.90 9.90
N ASN A 46 5.52 8.21 11.04
CA ASN A 46 4.80 8.61 12.24
C ASN A 46 5.69 9.63 12.98
N PHE A 47 5.19 10.84 13.18
CA PHE A 47 5.96 11.92 13.80
C PHE A 47 5.90 11.89 15.34
N GLU A 48 4.96 11.17 15.95
CA GLU A 48 4.87 11.00 17.41
C GLU A 48 6.04 10.16 17.93
N ASN A 49 6.32 9.02 17.28
CA ASN A 49 7.42 8.12 17.66
C ASN A 49 8.66 8.24 16.74
N ASN A 50 8.58 9.05 15.67
CA ASN A 50 9.62 9.18 14.65
C ASN A 50 9.98 7.88 13.93
N HIS A 51 9.02 6.97 13.74
CA HIS A 51 9.23 5.75 12.99
C HIS A 51 8.79 5.89 11.53
N VAL A 52 9.50 5.23 10.62
CA VAL A 52 9.22 5.24 9.18
C VAL A 52 8.95 3.83 8.69
N SER A 53 7.85 3.65 7.96
CA SER A 53 7.56 2.43 7.20
C SER A 53 7.79 2.67 5.71
N ALA A 54 8.16 1.60 5.00
CA ALA A 54 8.16 1.58 3.55
C ALA A 54 7.57 0.26 3.06
N GLY A 55 6.88 0.31 1.93
CA GLY A 55 6.30 -0.88 1.31
C GLY A 55 6.00 -0.67 -0.17
N VAL A 56 5.96 -1.77 -0.91
CA VAL A 56 5.52 -1.84 -2.30
C VAL A 56 4.48 -2.93 -2.42
N TYR A 57 3.23 -2.57 -2.69
CA TYR A 57 2.13 -3.53 -2.73
C TYR A 57 0.94 -3.03 -3.55
N PRO A 58 0.07 -3.94 -4.03
CA PRO A 58 -1.23 -3.56 -4.58
C PRO A 58 -2.12 -2.95 -3.48
N ALA A 59 -2.73 -1.81 -3.79
CA ALA A 59 -3.64 -1.11 -2.91
C ALA A 59 -4.89 -0.60 -3.65
N LEU A 60 -6.02 -0.55 -2.96
CA LEU A 60 -7.22 0.14 -3.41
C LEU A 60 -7.03 1.64 -3.18
N VAL A 61 -6.97 2.40 -4.27
CA VAL A 61 -6.81 3.85 -4.25
C VAL A 61 -8.13 4.51 -4.67
N PRO A 62 -8.72 5.41 -3.85
CA PRO A 62 -9.93 6.14 -4.22
C PRO A 62 -9.78 6.85 -5.56
N VAL A 63 -10.82 6.83 -6.40
CA VAL A 63 -10.76 7.45 -7.74
C VAL A 63 -10.61 8.97 -7.71
N GLY A 64 -10.90 9.60 -6.57
CA GLY A 64 -10.67 11.03 -6.33
C GLY A 64 -9.18 11.39 -6.26
N GLU A 65 -8.32 10.44 -5.93
CA GLU A 65 -6.88 10.66 -5.84
C GLU A 65 -6.24 10.81 -7.23
N ILE A 66 -5.34 11.79 -7.37
CA ILE A 66 -4.61 12.02 -8.63
C ILE A 66 -3.79 10.77 -9.02
N ILE A 67 -3.20 10.10 -8.03
CA ILE A 67 -2.40 8.89 -8.27
C ILE A 67 -3.26 7.73 -8.82
N ALA A 68 -4.55 7.65 -8.45
CA ALA A 68 -5.48 6.66 -9.02
C ALA A 68 -5.74 6.89 -10.52
N ARG A 69 -5.61 8.15 -10.99
CA ARG A 69 -5.83 8.54 -12.38
C ARG A 69 -4.59 8.41 -13.26
N THR A 70 -3.43 8.13 -12.69
CA THR A 70 -2.19 7.87 -13.44
C THR A 70 -2.28 6.51 -14.13
N ASN A 71 -2.39 6.48 -15.47
CA ASN A 71 -2.62 5.27 -16.26
C ASN A 71 -1.56 5.08 -17.35
N GLY A 72 -1.46 3.86 -17.89
CA GLY A 72 -0.52 3.53 -18.95
C GLY A 72 0.93 3.54 -18.45
N VAL A 73 1.83 4.13 -19.24
CA VAL A 73 3.28 4.20 -18.97
C VAL A 73 3.69 5.38 -18.08
N TYR A 74 2.70 6.09 -17.51
CA TYR A 74 2.94 7.21 -16.62
C TYR A 74 3.21 6.71 -15.20
N ASN A 75 4.16 7.36 -14.53
CA ASN A 75 4.39 7.26 -13.10
C ASN A 75 3.87 8.52 -12.41
N GLY A 76 3.42 8.34 -11.17
CA GLY A 76 2.99 9.41 -10.30
C GLY A 76 3.72 9.31 -8.97
N VAL A 77 4.23 10.42 -8.45
CA VAL A 77 4.82 10.52 -7.12
C VAL A 77 4.02 11.56 -6.34
N SER A 78 3.37 11.12 -5.26
CA SER A 78 2.64 11.99 -4.34
C SER A 78 3.51 12.25 -3.12
N LEU A 79 3.71 13.52 -2.78
CA LEU A 79 4.49 13.97 -1.64
C LEU A 79 3.59 14.84 -0.77
N THR A 80 3.50 14.51 0.51
CA THR A 80 2.72 15.30 1.47
C THR A 80 3.67 15.92 2.48
N GLY A 81 3.65 17.24 2.59
CA GLY A 81 4.43 17.99 3.58
C GLY A 81 3.51 18.89 4.42
N THR A 82 3.89 19.10 5.68
CA THR A 82 3.07 19.83 6.68
C THR A 82 2.62 21.22 6.23
N VAL A 83 3.45 21.93 5.45
CA VAL A 83 3.15 23.32 5.02
C VAL A 83 2.65 23.37 3.57
N VAL A 84 3.30 22.64 2.67
CA VAL A 84 2.99 22.67 1.23
C VAL A 84 1.73 21.85 0.89
N GLY A 85 1.27 21.01 1.81
CA GLY A 85 0.20 20.04 1.57
C GLY A 85 0.67 18.94 0.63
N THR A 86 -0.25 18.42 -0.18
CA THR A 86 0.01 17.34 -1.13
C THR A 86 0.42 17.88 -2.51
N VAL A 87 1.60 17.49 -2.97
CA VAL A 87 2.14 17.77 -4.31
C VAL A 87 2.21 16.46 -5.08
N VAL A 88 1.66 16.43 -6.30
CA VAL A 88 1.70 15.25 -7.17
C VAL A 88 2.50 15.55 -8.44
N LEU A 89 3.58 14.81 -8.63
CA LEU A 89 4.42 14.84 -9.83
C LEU A 89 3.99 13.70 -10.74
N THR A 90 3.68 13.99 -12.01
CA THR A 90 3.31 12.97 -12.99
C THR A 90 4.15 13.10 -14.25
N GLY A 91 4.53 11.96 -14.83
CA GLY A 91 5.38 11.94 -16.02
C GLY A 91 5.58 10.54 -16.56
N ARG A 92 6.22 10.42 -17.73
CA ARG A 92 6.59 9.10 -18.27
C ARG A 92 7.80 8.58 -17.50
N GLY A 93 7.63 7.45 -16.83
CA GLY A 93 8.68 6.87 -15.98
C GLY A 93 9.56 5.82 -16.66
N ALA A 94 9.21 5.42 -17.89
CA ALA A 94 9.97 4.47 -18.69
C ALA A 94 10.03 4.92 -20.15
N GLY A 95 11.17 4.66 -20.81
CA GLY A 95 11.43 5.04 -22.20
C GLY A 95 12.85 5.59 -22.38
N GLN A 96 13.38 5.52 -23.60
CA GLN A 96 14.75 5.97 -23.91
C GLN A 96 14.95 7.46 -23.60
N ASP A 97 14.04 8.32 -24.06
CA ASP A 97 14.20 9.78 -23.93
C ASP A 97 14.04 10.29 -22.48
N PRO A 98 13.01 9.87 -21.69
CA PRO A 98 12.89 10.31 -20.30
C PRO A 98 14.10 9.95 -19.44
N THR A 99 14.64 8.74 -19.61
CA THR A 99 15.84 8.30 -18.86
C THR A 99 17.09 9.06 -19.30
N ALA A 100 17.28 9.28 -20.61
CA ALA A 100 18.40 10.08 -21.11
C ALA A 100 18.35 11.52 -20.60
N GLY A 101 17.15 12.12 -20.54
CA GLY A 101 16.95 13.47 -19.99
C GLY A 101 17.40 13.60 -18.53
N SER A 102 17.08 12.62 -17.67
CA SER A 102 17.54 12.62 -16.28
C SER A 102 19.07 12.57 -16.17
N VAL A 103 19.71 11.71 -16.97
CA VAL A 103 21.19 11.59 -16.98
C VAL A 103 21.84 12.90 -17.45
N ILE A 104 21.31 13.54 -18.49
CA ILE A 104 21.84 14.82 -18.99
C ILE A 104 21.69 15.92 -17.93
N SER A 105 20.57 15.96 -17.21
CA SER A 105 20.34 16.93 -16.13
C SER A 105 21.40 16.79 -15.04
N ASP A 106 21.67 15.56 -14.59
CA ASP A 106 22.69 15.30 -13.57
C ASP A 106 24.09 15.73 -14.04
N ILE A 107 24.45 15.46 -15.30
CA ILE A 107 25.73 15.92 -15.89
C ILE A 107 25.82 17.45 -15.87
N VAL A 108 24.75 18.15 -16.24
CA VAL A 108 24.71 19.61 -16.22
C VAL A 108 24.88 20.15 -14.80
N ASP A 109 24.24 19.54 -13.82
CA ASP A 109 24.34 19.95 -12.41
C ASP A 109 25.76 19.72 -11.86
N VAL A 110 26.41 18.60 -12.21
CA VAL A 110 27.82 18.36 -11.89
C VAL A 110 28.72 19.42 -12.51
N VAL A 111 28.53 19.75 -13.80
CA VAL A 111 29.34 20.77 -14.48
C VAL A 111 29.14 22.15 -13.85
N LYS A 112 27.90 22.53 -13.50
CA LYS A 112 27.62 23.79 -12.79
C LYS A 112 28.30 23.81 -11.42
N ALA A 113 28.28 22.70 -10.68
CA ALA A 113 28.92 22.59 -9.38
C ALA A 113 30.45 22.73 -9.48
N MET A 114 31.08 22.06 -10.46
CA MET A 114 32.52 22.20 -10.75
C MET A 114 32.92 23.63 -11.10
N LYS A 115 32.02 24.39 -11.75
CA LYS A 115 32.22 25.81 -12.07
C LYS A 115 31.87 26.77 -10.93
N GLY A 116 31.47 26.26 -9.76
CA GLY A 116 31.06 27.07 -8.61
C GLY A 116 29.76 27.85 -8.80
N MET A 117 28.94 27.49 -9.81
CA MET A 117 27.66 28.16 -10.09
C MET A 117 26.52 27.69 -9.17
N THR A 118 26.68 26.50 -8.58
CA THR A 118 25.71 25.87 -7.68
C THR A 118 26.46 25.00 -6.67
N SER A 119 25.90 24.83 -5.47
CA SER A 119 26.35 23.82 -4.52
C SER A 119 25.52 22.56 -4.70
N LEU A 120 26.16 21.39 -4.64
CA LEU A 120 25.42 20.11 -4.60
C LEU A 120 24.49 20.07 -3.37
N PRO A 121 23.29 19.50 -3.51
CA PRO A 121 22.37 19.36 -2.39
C PRO A 121 23.04 18.54 -1.29
N LYS A 122 23.06 19.08 -0.06
CA LYS A 122 23.51 18.33 1.12
C LYS A 122 22.38 17.38 1.52
N LEU A 123 22.63 16.09 1.35
CA LEU A 123 21.73 15.06 1.86
C LEU A 123 21.84 15.03 3.39
N MET A 124 20.70 15.18 4.06
CA MET A 124 20.63 15.13 5.52
C MET A 124 20.42 13.68 5.94
N HIS A 125 21.34 13.15 6.75
CA HIS A 125 21.22 11.81 7.32
C HIS A 125 20.64 11.93 8.74
N VAL A 126 19.64 11.11 9.07
CA VAL A 126 19.13 10.99 10.45
C VAL A 126 19.75 9.76 11.11
N THR A 127 20.15 9.90 12.36
CA THR A 127 20.69 8.80 13.16
C THR A 127 19.58 7.84 13.59
N PRO A 128 19.90 6.57 13.92
CA PRO A 128 18.91 5.62 14.44
C PRO A 128 18.21 6.06 15.74
N ASP A 129 18.83 6.97 16.50
CA ASP A 129 18.24 7.56 17.70
C ASP A 129 17.20 8.65 17.37
N GLU A 130 17.29 9.24 16.17
CA GLU A 130 16.37 10.26 15.68
C GLU A 130 15.21 9.65 14.86
N CYS A 131 15.41 8.50 14.23
CA CYS A 131 14.42 7.86 13.38
C CYS A 131 14.68 6.35 13.23
N LYS A 132 13.63 5.53 13.31
CA LYS A 132 13.72 4.06 13.21
C LYS A 132 12.74 3.51 12.17
N ALA A 133 12.98 2.28 11.70
CA ALA A 133 11.99 1.55 10.93
C ALA A 133 10.79 1.18 11.80
N ALA A 134 9.57 1.37 11.28
CA ALA A 134 8.35 0.96 11.96
C ALA A 134 8.17 -0.55 11.89
N THR A 135 7.66 -1.13 12.98
CA THR A 135 7.25 -2.54 13.04
C THR A 135 5.87 -2.74 12.42
N SER A 136 5.50 -3.99 12.10
CA SER A 136 4.18 -4.31 11.54
C SER A 136 3.01 -3.89 12.45
N SER A 137 3.19 -3.91 13.77
CA SER A 137 2.18 -3.44 14.73
C SER A 137 1.95 -1.92 14.68
N GLU A 138 2.90 -1.16 14.14
CA GLU A 138 2.84 0.30 14.04
C GLU A 138 2.30 0.78 12.69
N VAL A 139 2.34 -0.09 11.66
CA VAL A 139 1.82 0.23 10.34
C VAL A 139 0.31 0.00 10.33
N ARG A 140 -0.44 1.11 10.39
CA ARG A 140 -1.90 1.10 10.41
C ARG A 140 -2.52 1.31 9.04
N GLY A 141 -3.71 0.75 8.87
CA GLY A 141 -4.48 0.90 7.65
C GLY A 141 -5.81 0.17 7.70
N ARG A 142 -6.56 0.34 6.61
CA ARG A 142 -7.75 -0.44 6.30
C ARG A 142 -7.39 -1.46 5.23
N PHE A 143 -8.06 -2.61 5.26
CA PHE A 143 -7.73 -3.73 4.40
C PHE A 143 -8.97 -4.21 3.65
N TYR A 144 -8.73 -4.64 2.41
CA TYR A 144 -9.66 -5.38 1.58
C TYR A 144 -9.22 -6.85 1.61
N LEU A 145 -10.16 -7.76 1.84
CA LEU A 145 -9.93 -9.20 1.79
C LEU A 145 -10.88 -9.84 0.80
N ARG A 146 -10.37 -10.78 0.01
CA ARG A 146 -11.17 -11.71 -0.78
C ARG A 146 -10.88 -13.14 -0.35
N LEU A 147 -11.94 -13.86 -0.03
CA LEU A 147 -11.93 -15.26 0.39
C LEU A 147 -12.73 -16.09 -0.60
N HIS A 148 -12.21 -17.27 -0.93
CA HIS A 148 -12.97 -18.30 -1.64
C HIS A 148 -13.35 -19.40 -0.66
N VAL A 149 -14.66 -19.60 -0.46
CA VAL A 149 -15.16 -20.48 0.60
C VAL A 149 -16.29 -21.39 0.15
N ASP A 150 -16.57 -22.43 0.94
CA ASP A 150 -17.80 -23.23 0.83
C ASP A 150 -19.04 -22.37 1.08
N ASP A 151 -20.05 -22.51 0.22
CA ASP A 151 -21.34 -21.83 0.37
C ASP A 151 -22.25 -22.65 1.30
N ARG A 152 -22.03 -22.51 2.61
CA ARG A 152 -22.81 -23.19 3.63
C ARG A 152 -23.14 -22.27 4.81
N PRO A 153 -24.29 -22.48 5.48
CA PRO A 153 -24.63 -21.72 6.67
C PRO A 153 -23.53 -21.75 7.74
N GLY A 154 -23.29 -20.58 8.37
CA GLY A 154 -22.29 -20.43 9.43
C GLY A 154 -20.86 -20.19 8.97
N GLN A 155 -20.55 -20.30 7.66
CA GLN A 155 -19.18 -20.04 7.17
C GLN A 155 -18.75 -18.59 7.42
N LEU A 156 -19.63 -17.62 7.14
CA LEU A 156 -19.36 -16.20 7.40
C LEU A 156 -19.17 -15.90 8.91
N ALA A 157 -19.91 -16.59 9.78
CA ALA A 157 -19.78 -16.41 11.23
C ALA A 157 -18.38 -16.84 11.72
N LYS A 158 -17.88 -17.97 11.22
CA LYS A 158 -16.52 -18.45 11.54
C LYS A 158 -15.43 -17.51 11.03
N ILE A 159 -15.63 -16.95 9.83
CA ILE A 159 -14.70 -15.93 9.28
C ILE A 159 -14.67 -14.69 10.18
N ALA A 160 -15.84 -14.21 10.61
CA ALA A 160 -15.93 -13.07 11.51
C ALA A 160 -15.29 -13.35 12.87
N GLU A 161 -15.42 -14.57 13.40
CA GLU A 161 -14.77 -15.01 14.64
C GLU A 161 -13.24 -15.01 14.49
N CYS A 162 -12.68 -15.57 13.42
CA CYS A 162 -11.24 -15.53 13.13
C CYS A 162 -10.68 -14.09 13.09
N LEU A 163 -11.43 -13.15 12.50
CA LEU A 163 -11.05 -11.74 12.46
C LEU A 163 -11.12 -11.10 13.85
N ALA A 164 -12.19 -11.39 14.61
CA ALA A 164 -12.39 -10.87 15.96
C ALA A 164 -11.29 -11.34 16.93
N ASP A 165 -10.87 -12.61 16.85
CA ASP A 165 -9.77 -13.17 17.65
C ASP A 165 -8.43 -12.45 17.42
N SER A 166 -8.27 -11.84 16.26
CA SER A 166 -7.09 -11.04 15.88
C SER A 166 -7.31 -9.53 16.06
N GLU A 167 -8.39 -9.13 16.76
CA GLU A 167 -8.81 -7.74 16.98
C GLU A 167 -9.07 -6.96 15.67
N VAL A 168 -9.50 -7.65 14.61
CA VAL A 168 -9.84 -7.04 13.31
C VAL A 168 -11.35 -6.85 13.20
N SER A 169 -11.78 -5.59 13.14
CA SER A 169 -13.19 -5.24 12.97
C SER A 169 -13.58 -5.13 11.48
N LEU A 170 -14.73 -5.70 11.13
CA LEU A 170 -15.33 -5.64 9.80
C LEU A 170 -16.04 -4.31 9.56
N ALA A 171 -15.81 -3.70 8.40
CA ALA A 171 -16.51 -2.50 7.94
C ALA A 171 -17.60 -2.84 6.92
N THR A 172 -17.28 -3.67 5.91
CA THR A 172 -18.27 -4.11 4.90
C THR A 172 -18.09 -5.58 4.54
N VAL A 173 -19.18 -6.21 4.10
CA VAL A 173 -19.21 -7.60 3.67
C VAL A 173 -20.04 -7.71 2.39
N SER A 174 -19.52 -8.43 1.40
CA SER A 174 -20.26 -8.79 0.18
C SER A 174 -20.00 -10.25 -0.15
N GLN A 175 -21.06 -11.04 -0.29
CA GLN A 175 -20.98 -12.44 -0.69
C GLN A 175 -21.60 -12.60 -2.08
N THR A 176 -20.84 -13.22 -2.98
CA THR A 176 -21.31 -13.56 -4.33
C THR A 176 -21.15 -15.06 -4.53
N PRO A 177 -22.23 -15.80 -4.84
CA PRO A 177 -22.13 -17.23 -5.14
C PRO A 177 -21.32 -17.46 -6.41
N LYS A 178 -20.48 -18.50 -6.43
CA LYS A 178 -19.68 -18.91 -7.58
C LYS A 178 -20.18 -20.26 -8.12
N GLY A 179 -20.86 -20.20 -9.27
CA GLY A 179 -21.23 -21.36 -10.08
C GLY A 179 -22.13 -22.39 -9.38
N GLU A 180 -22.18 -23.60 -9.94
CA GLU A 180 -22.96 -24.73 -9.41
C GLU A 180 -22.24 -25.45 -8.23
N ASP A 181 -20.96 -25.18 -7.99
CA ASP A 181 -20.07 -25.92 -7.08
C ASP A 181 -20.16 -25.51 -5.60
N SER A 182 -21.37 -25.21 -5.09
CA SER A 182 -21.65 -24.87 -3.68
C SER A 182 -20.56 -24.00 -3.03
N SER A 183 -20.12 -22.96 -3.74
CA SER A 183 -18.99 -22.12 -3.34
C SER A 183 -19.33 -20.65 -3.45
N ALA A 184 -18.69 -19.83 -2.64
CA ALA A 184 -18.92 -18.40 -2.62
C ALA A 184 -17.59 -17.64 -2.61
N SER A 185 -17.62 -16.44 -3.18
CA SER A 185 -16.59 -15.43 -2.97
C SER A 185 -17.11 -14.46 -1.91
N ILE A 186 -16.36 -14.33 -0.82
CA ILE A 186 -16.65 -13.35 0.23
C ILE A 186 -15.60 -12.25 0.12
N ILE A 187 -16.07 -11.03 -0.11
CA ILE A 187 -15.27 -9.81 -0.05
C ILE A 187 -15.58 -9.08 1.24
N LEU A 188 -14.54 -8.65 1.93
CA LEU A 188 -14.61 -7.95 3.21
C LEU A 188 -13.76 -6.69 3.14
N THR A 189 -14.18 -5.65 3.82
CA THR A 189 -13.27 -4.56 4.20
C THR A 189 -13.22 -4.41 5.71
N THR A 190 -12.10 -3.93 6.22
CA THR A 190 -11.90 -3.72 7.66
C THR A 190 -12.06 -2.26 8.04
N HIS A 191 -12.36 -2.01 9.32
CA HIS A 191 -11.99 -0.76 9.97
C HIS A 191 -10.46 -0.67 10.11
N GLU A 192 -9.97 0.43 10.66
CA GLU A 192 -8.54 0.60 10.88
C GLU A 192 -7.99 -0.46 11.84
N THR A 193 -6.90 -1.10 11.43
CA THR A 193 -6.11 -2.06 12.22
C THR A 193 -4.64 -1.94 11.81
N ASN A 194 -3.78 -2.83 12.26
CA ASN A 194 -2.34 -2.83 11.93
C ASN A 194 -1.95 -4.07 11.11
N GLU A 195 -0.78 -4.01 10.45
CA GLU A 195 -0.25 -5.10 9.62
C GLU A 195 -0.07 -6.41 10.41
N HIS A 196 0.31 -6.33 11.69
CA HIS A 196 0.48 -7.53 12.52
C HIS A 196 -0.84 -8.24 12.78
N SER A 197 -1.87 -7.52 13.22
CA SER A 197 -3.21 -8.06 13.50
C SER A 197 -3.85 -8.64 12.25
N ILE A 198 -3.75 -7.97 11.10
CA ILE A 198 -4.32 -8.50 9.85
C ILE A 198 -3.56 -9.74 9.37
N GLU A 199 -2.24 -9.80 9.53
CA GLU A 199 -1.44 -10.96 9.17
C GLU A 199 -1.81 -12.19 10.00
N LEU A 200 -1.98 -12.03 11.32
CA LEU A 200 -2.50 -13.09 12.19
C LEU A 200 -3.89 -13.57 11.75
N ALA A 201 -4.75 -12.63 11.37
CA ALA A 201 -6.09 -12.96 10.90
C ALA A 201 -6.05 -13.74 9.58
N ILE A 202 -5.17 -13.38 8.64
CA ILE A 202 -4.96 -14.13 7.40
C ILE A 202 -4.48 -15.56 7.71
N GLN A 203 -3.50 -15.72 8.60
CA GLN A 203 -3.00 -17.04 9.00
C GLN A 203 -4.11 -17.92 9.62
N SER A 204 -4.98 -17.32 10.45
CA SER A 204 -6.15 -18.01 11.01
C SER A 204 -7.14 -18.43 9.92
N LEU A 205 -7.44 -17.53 8.98
CA LEU A 205 -8.35 -17.80 7.85
C LEU A 205 -7.81 -18.87 6.89
N GLU A 206 -6.51 -18.91 6.63
CA GLU A 206 -5.90 -19.96 5.79
C GLU A 206 -6.10 -21.37 6.37
N ASN A 207 -6.17 -21.49 7.68
CA ASN A 207 -6.39 -22.75 8.38
C ASN A 207 -7.88 -23.05 8.65
N LEU A 208 -8.79 -22.14 8.29
CA LEU A 208 -10.20 -22.29 8.60
C LEU A 208 -10.88 -23.31 7.66
N PRO A 209 -11.55 -24.35 8.20
CA PRO A 209 -12.26 -25.32 7.38
C PRO A 209 -13.33 -24.68 6.49
N GLY A 210 -13.23 -24.97 5.19
CA GLY A 210 -14.11 -24.44 4.16
C GLY A 210 -13.56 -23.21 3.44
N VAL A 211 -12.34 -22.74 3.77
CA VAL A 211 -11.57 -21.84 2.90
C VAL A 211 -10.83 -22.68 1.86
N LYS A 212 -11.05 -22.39 0.57
CA LYS A 212 -10.57 -23.22 -0.54
C LYS A 212 -9.22 -22.77 -1.11
N GLU A 213 -8.87 -21.50 -0.94
CA GLU A 213 -7.65 -20.88 -1.47
C GLU A 213 -7.09 -19.87 -0.45
N SER A 214 -5.79 -19.57 -0.54
CA SER A 214 -5.18 -18.50 0.27
C SER A 214 -5.94 -17.19 0.09
N PRO A 215 -6.30 -16.50 1.19
CA PRO A 215 -6.91 -15.19 1.14
C PRO A 215 -6.08 -14.21 0.31
N VAL A 216 -6.78 -13.33 -0.40
CA VAL A 216 -6.17 -12.19 -1.09
C VAL A 216 -6.38 -10.94 -0.25
N LEU A 217 -5.28 -10.30 0.13
CA LEU A 217 -5.24 -9.10 0.94
C LEU A 217 -4.74 -7.93 0.11
N PHE A 218 -5.47 -6.81 0.11
CA PHE A 218 -4.99 -5.54 -0.42
C PHE A 218 -5.17 -4.44 0.62
N ARG A 219 -4.20 -3.53 0.69
CA ARG A 219 -4.31 -2.35 1.55
C ARG A 219 -5.24 -1.33 0.91
N MET A 220 -5.96 -0.57 1.72
CA MET A 220 -6.77 0.55 1.24
C MET A 220 -5.99 1.84 1.49
N PHE A 221 -5.69 2.57 0.41
CA PHE A 221 -4.96 3.82 0.48
C PHE A 221 -5.84 4.90 1.13
N ASP A 222 -5.33 5.48 2.20
CA ASP A 222 -5.94 6.60 2.90
C ASP A 222 -4.98 7.80 2.81
N PRO A 223 -5.32 8.87 2.06
CA PRO A 223 -4.53 10.10 1.95
C PRO A 223 -4.56 10.97 3.21
N ASN A 224 -5.48 10.70 4.15
CA ASN A 224 -5.67 11.48 5.37
C ASN A 224 -5.20 10.73 6.62
N GLY A 225 -4.86 9.43 6.50
CA GLY A 225 -4.19 8.68 7.57
C GLY A 225 -2.79 9.19 7.93
N PHE A 226 -2.40 10.36 7.43
CA PHE A 226 -1.13 11.04 7.63
C PHE A 226 -1.26 12.27 8.56
N GLU A 227 -2.47 12.58 9.05
CA GLU A 227 -2.76 13.76 9.90
C GLU A 227 -2.82 13.47 11.41
N ALA A 228 -2.42 12.27 11.86
CA ALA A 228 -2.31 11.94 13.28
C ALA A 228 -0.85 12.09 13.76
#